data_AF-A0A366GHX6-F1
#
_entry.id   AF-A0A366GHX6-F1
#
_cell.length_a   1.000
_cell.length_b   1.000
_cell.length_c   1.000
_cell.angle_alpha   90.00
_cell.angle_beta   90.00
_cell.angle_gamma   90.00
#
_symmetry.space_group_name_H-M   'P 1'
#
loop_
_entity.id
_entity.type
_entity.pdbx_description
1 polymer ?
#
loop_
_entity_poly.entity_id
_entity_poly.type
_entity_poly.pdbx_seq_one_letter_code
_entity_poly.pdbx_strand_id
1 'polypeptide(L)'
;MPDLENSGYNGQAVCGVKLNGEVILSPLGDLFPDAFTKKETAPSQLSCSELAASEPQRVITNKFAAMTVAQFVNELFDEGTVSNHYIIFQAQKAFMKAAPIEE
;
A
#
# COMPACT_ATOMS: atom_id res chain seq x y z
N MET A 1 -10.39 -9.55 -20.98
CA MET A 1 -10.94 -8.72 -19.88
C MET A 1 -10.02 -7.53 -19.75
N PRO A 2 -10.52 -6.29 -19.66
CA PRO A 2 -9.66 -5.12 -19.50
C PRO A 2 -8.83 -5.28 -18.21
N ASP A 3 -7.54 -4.97 -18.28
CA ASP A 3 -6.53 -5.31 -17.28
C ASP A 3 -6.95 -4.97 -15.85
N LEU A 4 -7.05 -6.01 -15.00
CA LEU A 4 -7.29 -5.86 -13.56
C LEU A 4 -6.21 -4.95 -12.93
N GLU A 5 -5.01 -4.95 -13.49
CA GLU A 5 -3.87 -4.11 -13.08
C GLU A 5 -4.15 -2.61 -13.19
N ASN A 6 -4.98 -2.17 -14.14
CA ASN A 6 -5.33 -0.76 -14.35
C ASN A 6 -6.72 -0.38 -13.78
N SER A 7 -7.34 -1.25 -12.99
CA SER A 7 -8.70 -1.03 -12.48
C SER A 7 -8.80 0.07 -11.42
N GLY A 8 -7.68 0.50 -10.81
CA GLY A 8 -7.65 1.47 -9.71
C GLY A 8 -8.17 0.92 -8.36
N TYR A 9 -8.53 -0.36 -8.28
CA TYR A 9 -9.04 -1.02 -7.07
C TYR A 9 -8.01 -1.87 -6.32
N ASN A 10 -6.88 -2.18 -6.95
CA ASN A 10 -5.79 -2.92 -6.31
C ASN A 10 -4.83 -1.96 -5.63
N GLY A 11 -4.22 -2.41 -4.53
CA GLY A 11 -3.14 -1.69 -3.89
C GLY A 11 -2.37 -2.59 -2.93
N GLN A 12 -1.29 -2.02 -2.42
CA GLN A 12 -0.39 -2.67 -1.49
C GLN A 12 0.20 -1.65 -0.53
N ALA A 13 0.57 -2.08 0.66
CA ALA A 13 1.45 -1.32 1.55
C ALA A 13 2.52 -2.27 2.10
N VAL A 14 3.74 -1.76 2.24
CA VAL A 14 4.92 -2.51 2.70
C VAL A 14 5.46 -1.84 3.94
N CYS A 15 5.74 -2.62 4.98
CA CYS A 15 6.39 -2.19 6.20
C CYS A 15 7.88 -2.57 6.16
N GLY A 16 8.72 -1.64 5.69
CA GLY A 16 10.17 -1.78 5.79
C GLY A 16 10.68 -1.28 7.13
N VAL A 17 11.56 -2.05 7.79
CA VAL A 17 12.10 -1.71 9.12
C VAL A 17 13.61 -1.68 9.06
N LYS A 18 14.17 -0.54 9.48
CA LYS A 18 15.61 -0.35 9.66
C LYS A 18 15.89 0.11 11.08
N LEU A 19 16.67 -0.67 11.83
CA LEU A 19 17.01 -0.39 13.21
C LEU A 19 18.53 -0.40 13.36
N ASN A 20 19.09 0.62 14.00
CA ASN A 20 20.54 0.73 14.26
C ASN A 20 21.45 0.56 13.03
N GLY A 21 20.95 0.93 11.85
CA GLY A 21 21.70 0.81 10.59
C GLY A 21 21.47 -0.49 9.83
N GLU A 22 20.86 -1.50 10.47
CA GLU A 22 20.53 -2.80 9.89
C GLU A 22 19.10 -2.82 9.35
N VAL A 23 18.93 -3.33 8.14
CA VAL A 23 17.60 -3.55 7.53
C VAL A 23 17.08 -4.89 8.01
N ILE A 24 16.07 -4.88 8.86
CA ILE A 24 15.42 -6.07 9.42
C ILE A 24 14.33 -6.57 8.46
N LEU A 25 13.55 -5.64 7.90
CA LEU A 25 12.53 -5.93 6.89
C LEU A 25 12.77 -5.09 5.66
N SER A 26 12.84 -5.74 4.49
CA SER A 26 13.16 -5.09 3.23
C SER A 26 12.13 -4.02 2.85
N PRO A 27 12.56 -2.87 2.30
CA PRO A 27 11.66 -1.83 1.82
C PRO A 27 10.90 -2.23 0.54
N LEU A 28 9.91 -1.41 0.15
CA LEU A 28 9.07 -1.60 -1.04
C LEU A 28 9.88 -1.94 -2.31
N GLY A 29 10.99 -1.24 -2.56
CA GLY A 29 11.77 -1.40 -3.78
C GLY A 29 12.45 -2.76 -3.93
N ASP A 30 12.75 -3.41 -2.82
CA ASP A 30 13.39 -4.73 -2.83
C ASP A 30 12.34 -5.82 -3.05
N LEU A 31 11.15 -5.64 -2.48
CA LEU A 31 10.01 -6.57 -2.62
C LEU A 31 9.29 -6.45 -3.96
N PHE A 32 9.16 -5.23 -4.47
CA PHE A 32 8.45 -4.90 -5.69
C PHE A 32 9.32 -3.97 -6.55
N PRO A 33 10.36 -4.51 -7.22
CA PRO A 33 11.28 -3.70 -8.03
C PRO A 33 10.56 -2.88 -9.11
N ASP A 34 9.45 -3.41 -9.62
CA ASP A 34 8.64 -2.76 -10.65
C ASP A 34 7.73 -1.64 -10.13
N ALA A 35 7.63 -1.44 -8.81
CA ALA A 35 6.76 -0.42 -8.21
C ALA A 35 7.13 1.01 -8.64
N PHE A 36 8.35 1.23 -9.14
CA PHE A 36 8.85 2.52 -9.59
C PHE A 36 8.92 2.67 -11.11
N THR A 37 8.53 1.64 -11.88
CA THR A 37 8.77 1.57 -13.32
C THR A 37 7.77 2.41 -14.15
N LYS A 38 6.69 2.93 -13.54
CA LYS A 38 5.71 3.81 -14.21
C LYS A 38 5.65 5.20 -13.58
N LYS A 39 6.07 6.22 -14.35
CA LYS A 39 5.65 7.61 -14.16
C LYS A 39 4.27 7.79 -14.78
N GLU A 40 3.21 7.47 -14.03
CA GLU A 40 1.95 8.19 -14.27
C GLU A 40 2.10 9.59 -13.69
N THR A 41 1.55 10.56 -14.39
CA THR A 41 1.47 11.97 -13.98
C THR A 41 1.26 12.06 -12.48
N ALA A 42 2.17 12.74 -11.77
CA ALA A 42 2.03 12.88 -10.33
C ALA A 42 0.60 13.37 -9.99
N PRO A 43 -0.06 12.82 -8.96
CA PRO A 43 -1.42 13.21 -8.56
C PRO A 43 -1.59 14.72 -8.33
N SER A 44 -0.49 15.47 -8.23
CA SER A 44 -0.42 16.91 -8.04
C SER A 44 -0.95 17.77 -9.20
N GLN A 45 -1.35 17.20 -10.34
CA GLN A 45 -1.91 17.94 -11.48
C GLN A 45 -3.45 18.09 -11.42
N LEU A 46 -4.12 17.37 -10.53
CA LEU A 46 -5.57 17.44 -10.31
C LEU A 46 -5.86 17.59 -8.83
N SER A 47 -6.91 18.33 -8.45
CA SER A 47 -7.34 18.38 -7.06
C SER A 47 -7.90 17.02 -6.61
N CYS A 48 -7.83 16.72 -5.32
CA CYS A 48 -8.41 15.49 -4.75
C CYS A 48 -9.92 15.36 -5.06
N SER A 49 -10.64 16.48 -5.17
CA SER A 49 -12.05 16.54 -5.57
C SER A 49 -12.26 16.13 -7.03
N GLU A 50 -11.40 16.59 -7.94
CA GLU A 50 -11.47 16.24 -9.37
C GLU A 50 -11.11 14.78 -9.59
N LEU A 51 -10.06 14.28 -8.91
CA LEU A 51 -9.67 12.87 -8.95
C LEU A 51 -10.76 11.96 -8.41
N ALA A 52 -11.45 12.35 -7.33
CA ALA A 52 -12.56 11.59 -6.79
C ALA A 52 -13.76 11.55 -7.74
N ALA A 53 -13.98 12.61 -8.52
CA ALA A 53 -15.05 12.67 -9.51
C ALA A 53 -14.72 11.87 -10.79
N SER A 54 -13.47 11.92 -11.25
CA SER A 54 -13.02 11.22 -12.47
C SER A 54 -12.70 9.74 -12.23
N GLU A 55 -12.19 9.39 -11.04
CA GLU A 55 -11.72 8.06 -10.67
C GLU A 55 -12.21 7.68 -9.26
N PRO A 56 -13.55 7.55 -9.04
CA PRO A 56 -14.15 7.31 -7.73
C PRO A 56 -13.63 6.04 -7.03
N GLN A 57 -13.19 5.03 -7.79
CA GLN A 57 -12.54 3.83 -7.27
C GLN A 57 -11.32 4.15 -6.40
N ARG A 58 -10.57 5.22 -6.73
CA ARG A 58 -9.37 5.60 -5.96
C ARG A 58 -9.72 6.09 -4.56
N VAL A 59 -10.95 6.57 -4.34
CA VAL A 59 -11.40 6.99 -3.00
C VAL A 59 -11.42 5.80 -2.04
N ILE A 60 -12.01 4.68 -2.45
CA ILE A 60 -12.06 3.49 -1.59
C ILE A 60 -10.69 2.81 -1.50
N THR A 61 -9.91 2.79 -2.58
CA THR A 61 -8.52 2.27 -2.57
C THR A 61 -7.64 3.06 -1.60
N ASN A 62 -7.74 4.40 -1.57
CA ASN A 62 -7.01 5.25 -0.63
C ASN A 62 -7.45 5.00 0.82
N LYS A 63 -8.73 4.73 1.08
CA LYS A 63 -9.20 4.36 2.43
C LYS A 63 -8.61 3.02 2.88
N PHE A 64 -8.55 2.03 2.00
CA PHE A 64 -7.88 0.75 2.27
C PHE A 64 -6.39 0.94 2.55
N ALA A 65 -5.71 1.76 1.75
CA ALA A 65 -4.31 2.12 2.00
C ALA A 65 -4.13 2.80 3.37
N ALA A 66 -4.98 3.78 3.71
CA ALA A 66 -4.93 4.47 5.00
C ALA A 66 -5.14 3.52 6.19
N MET A 67 -6.12 2.60 6.11
CA MET A 67 -6.31 1.59 7.15
C MET A 67 -5.11 0.65 7.28
N THR A 68 -4.52 0.25 6.15
CA THR A 68 -3.34 -0.63 6.14
C THR A 68 -2.14 0.06 6.80
N VAL A 69 -1.90 1.33 6.49
CA VAL A 69 -0.83 2.11 7.14
C VAL A 69 -1.12 2.32 8.62
N ALA A 70 -2.36 2.62 9.00
CA ALA A 70 -2.75 2.76 10.39
C ALA A 70 -2.48 1.48 11.20
N GLN A 71 -2.71 0.31 10.62
CA GLN A 71 -2.37 -0.97 11.24
C GLN A 71 -0.86 -1.07 11.52
N PHE A 72 -0.01 -0.78 10.54
CA PHE A 72 1.44 -0.80 10.74
C PHE A 72 1.91 0.23 11.77
N VAL A 73 1.34 1.43 11.77
CA VAL A 73 1.68 2.47 12.75
C VAL A 73 1.29 2.03 14.16
N ASN A 74 0.10 1.48 14.34
CA ASN A 74 -0.35 0.97 15.64
C ASN A 74 0.57 -0.15 16.15
N GLU A 75 0.90 -1.11 15.30
CA GLU A 75 1.78 -2.21 15.68
C GLU A 75 3.20 -1.74 16.03
N LEU A 76 3.80 -0.88 15.19
CA LEU A 76 5.16 -0.38 15.39
C LEU A 76 5.30 0.53 16.61
N PHE A 77 4.36 1.44 16.83
CA PHE A 77 4.50 2.49 17.84
C PHE A 77 3.74 2.23 19.12
N ASP A 78 2.58 1.59 19.07
CA ASP A 78 1.78 1.33 20.26
C ASP A 78 2.11 -0.05 20.84
N GLU A 79 2.35 -1.06 20.00
CA GLU A 79 2.67 -2.42 20.45
C GLU A 79 4.18 -2.72 20.49
N GLY A 80 4.99 -1.98 19.70
CA GLY A 80 6.44 -2.19 19.60
C GLY A 80 6.80 -3.47 18.83
N THR A 81 5.90 -3.95 17.98
CA THR A 81 6.04 -5.19 17.21
C THR A 81 5.84 -4.93 15.72
N VAL A 82 6.05 -5.97 14.92
CA VAL A 82 5.61 -6.02 13.52
C VAL A 82 5.36 -7.48 13.18
N SER A 83 4.14 -7.83 12.79
CA SER A 83 3.77 -9.23 12.50
C SER A 83 3.69 -9.50 11.00
N ASN A 84 3.49 -8.45 10.20
CA ASN A 84 3.26 -8.55 8.77
C ASN A 84 4.26 -7.68 8.00
N HIS A 85 4.89 -8.24 6.97
CA HIS A 85 5.85 -7.51 6.14
C HIS A 85 5.13 -6.61 5.12
N TYR A 86 4.06 -7.11 4.52
CA TYR A 86 3.25 -6.34 3.58
C TYR A 86 1.80 -6.79 3.59
N ILE A 87 0.92 -5.91 3.11
CA ILE A 87 -0.50 -6.19 2.96
C ILE A 87 -0.88 -5.82 1.53
N ILE A 88 -1.53 -6.75 0.84
CA ILE A 88 -2.15 -6.52 -0.47
C ILE A 88 -3.67 -6.45 -0.32
N PHE A 89 -4.32 -5.63 -1.14
CA PHE A 89 -5.76 -5.46 -1.06
C PHE A 89 -6.43 -5.23 -2.41
N GLN A 90 -7.71 -5.57 -2.46
CA GLN A 90 -8.63 -5.29 -3.56
C GLN A 90 -9.90 -4.65 -2.99
N ALA A 91 -10.05 -3.35 -3.22
CA ALA A 91 -11.06 -2.52 -2.56
C ALA A 91 -12.49 -2.77 -3.08
N GLN A 92 -12.67 -3.21 -4.32
CA GLN A 92 -13.98 -3.56 -4.88
C GLN A 92 -14.58 -4.83 -4.25
N LYS A 93 -13.73 -5.79 -3.90
CA LYS A 93 -14.08 -7.09 -3.30
C LYS A 93 -14.00 -7.06 -1.78
N ALA A 94 -13.67 -5.91 -1.20
CA ALA A 94 -13.38 -5.75 0.22
C ALA A 94 -12.38 -6.80 0.74
N PHE A 95 -11.37 -7.11 -0.07
CA PHE A 95 -10.39 -8.15 0.23
C PHE A 95 -9.08 -7.52 0.70
N MET A 96 -8.55 -8.00 1.81
CA MET A 96 -7.22 -7.67 2.31
C MET A 96 -6.52 -8.96 2.75
N LYS A 97 -5.25 -9.10 2.39
CA LYS A 97 -4.41 -10.22 2.83
C LYS A 97 -3.06 -9.69 3.28
N ALA A 98 -2.74 -9.99 4.53
CA ALA A 98 -1.42 -9.74 5.10
C ALA A 98 -0.47 -10.90 4.77
N ALA A 99 0.79 -10.57 4.50
CA ALA A 99 1.88 -11.51 4.44
C ALA A 99 2.64 -11.43 5.78
N PRO A 100 2.58 -12.48 6.60
CA PRO A 100 3.31 -12.53 7.85
C PRO A 100 4.82 -12.52 7.59
N ILE A 101 5.59 -12.07 8.57
CA ILE A 101 7.05 -12.25 8.55
C ILE A 101 7.32 -13.73 8.79
N GLU A 102 8.03 -14.39 7.88
CA GLU A 102 8.52 -15.76 8.10
C GLU A 102 9.63 -15.74 9.17
N GLU A 103 9.61 -16.68 10.11
CA GLU A 103 10.65 -16.85 11.15
C GLU A 103 12.02 -17.23 10.57
#